data_AF-A0A536VF80-F1
#
_entry.id   AF-A0A536VF80-F1
#
_cell.length_a   1.000
_cell.length_b   1.000
_cell.length_c   1.000
_cell.angle_alpha   90.00
_cell.angle_beta   90.00
_cell.angle_gamma   90.00
#
_symmetry.space_group_name_H-M   'P 1'
#
loop_
_entity.id
_entity.type
_entity.pdbx_description
1 polymer ?
#
loop_
_entity_poly.entity_id
_entity_poly.type
_entity_poly.pdbx_seq_one_letter_code
_entity_poly.pdbx_strand_id
1 'polypeptide(L)' 'MVPSLMRYPGDLFADFDELQRQMDRLFGASGLNSSIRAVQRGSFPAVNVGTTPDAIEIYAFAPGIDAA' A
#
# COMPACT_ATOMS: atom_id res chain seq x y z
N MET A 1 -9.11 6.87 25.67
CA MET A 1 -8.97 6.06 26.90
C MET A 1 -7.64 5.34 26.78
N VAL A 2 -6.63 5.72 27.56
CA VAL A 2 -5.27 5.17 27.47
C VAL A 2 -5.08 4.20 28.63
N PRO A 3 -5.02 2.87 28.41
CA PRO A 3 -4.51 1.96 29.41
C PRO A 3 -3.03 1.72 29.12
N SER A 4 -2.17 2.02 30.09
CA SER A 4 -0.74 1.72 30.00
C SER A 4 -0.24 1.09 31.30
N LEU A 5 0.71 0.16 31.12
CA LEU A 5 1.75 -0.30 32.06
C LEU A 5 1.55 -1.52 32.97
N MET A 6 0.62 -2.44 32.70
CA MET A 6 0.64 -3.77 33.36
C MET A 6 0.20 -4.89 32.41
N ARG A 7 1.00 -5.17 31.38
CA ARG A 7 0.74 -6.30 30.47
C ARG A 7 1.90 -7.30 30.51
N TYR A 8 1.55 -8.56 30.77
CA TYR A 8 2.43 -9.67 31.17
C TYR A 8 3.41 -10.05 30.04
N PRO A 9 4.60 -10.63 30.34
CA PRO A 9 5.52 -11.17 29.33
C PRO A 9 4.82 -12.27 28.51
N GLY A 10 4.34 -11.90 27.33
CA GLY A 10 3.41 -12.67 26.51
C GLY A 10 2.65 -11.75 25.56
N ASP A 11 2.50 -10.48 25.95
CA ASP A 11 1.83 -9.46 25.14
C ASP A 11 2.73 -8.58 24.29
N LEU A 12 4.06 -8.64 24.45
CA LEU A 12 4.98 -7.91 23.57
C LEU A 12 4.81 -8.31 22.10
N PHE A 13 4.56 -9.60 21.83
CA PHE A 13 4.27 -10.09 20.49
C PHE A 13 2.88 -9.64 20.00
N ALA A 14 1.89 -9.59 20.88
CA ALA A 14 0.54 -9.12 20.54
C ALA A 14 0.51 -7.60 20.27
N ASP A 15 1.28 -6.83 21.03
CA ASP A 15 1.46 -5.39 20.84
C ASP A 15 2.24 -5.10 19.55
N PHE A 16 3.24 -5.92 19.22
CA PHE A 16 3.95 -5.84 17.94
C PHE A 16 3.05 -6.17 16.74
N ASP A 17 2.21 -7.19 16.87
CA ASP A 17 1.23 -7.60 15.85
C ASP A 17 0.14 -6.53 15.65
N GLU A 18 -0.32 -5.86 16.73
CA GLU A 18 -1.23 -4.72 16.62
C GLU A 18 -0.54 -3.49 15.99
N LEU A 19 0.72 -3.21 16.35
CA LEU A 19 1.52 -2.16 15.70
C LEU A 19 1.69 -2.46 14.21
N GLN A 20 2.00 -3.71 13.84
CA GLN A 20 2.12 -4.13 12.45
C GLN A 20 0.79 -3.92 11.70
N ARG A 21 -0.34 -4.35 12.26
CA ARG A 21 -1.67 -4.09 11.68
C ARG A 21 -2.00 -2.60 11.58
N GLN A 22 -1.53 -1.78 12.50
CA GLN A 22 -1.72 -0.33 12.45
C GLN A 22 -0.85 0.30 11.37
N MET A 23 0.40 -0.16 11.20
CA MET A 23 1.27 0.24 10.08
C MET A 23 0.67 -0.19 8.74
N ASP A 24 0.16 -1.41 8.62
CA ASP A 24 -0.51 -1.88 7.40
C ASP A 24 -1.78 -1.08 7.09
N ARG A 25 -2.54 -0.63 8.10
CA ARG A 25 -3.68 0.27 7.88
C ARG A 25 -3.27 1.66 7.42
N LEU A 26 -2.17 2.20 7.95
CA LEU A 26 -1.68 3.55 7.60
C LEU A 26 -0.94 3.59 6.26
N PHE A 27 -0.17 2.53 5.94
CA PHE A 27 0.71 2.48 4.77
C PHE A 27 0.28 1.47 3.70
N GLY A 28 -0.44 0.42 4.06
CA GLY A 28 -0.92 -0.61 3.13
C GLY A 28 -2.18 -0.20 2.36
N ALA A 29 -3.10 0.53 3.01
CA ALA A 29 -4.30 1.05 2.33
C ALA A 29 -4.00 2.18 1.33
N SER A 30 -2.90 2.91 1.54
CA SER A 30 -2.52 4.06 0.72
C SER A 30 -1.49 3.73 -0.38
N GLY A 31 -0.95 2.52 -0.40
CA GLY A 31 0.26 2.23 -1.20
C GLY A 31 0.29 0.93 -1.99
N LEU A 32 -0.63 -0.01 -1.76
CA LEU A 32 -0.66 -1.27 -2.50
C LEU A 32 -1.99 -1.41 -3.23
N ASN A 33 -2.01 -0.86 -4.45
CA ASN A 33 -2.78 -1.34 -5.60
C ASN A 33 -4.18 -1.87 -5.25
N SER A 34 -5.10 -0.93 -5.01
CA SER A 34 -6.51 -1.09 -4.66
C SER A 34 -7.41 -1.73 -5.75
N SER A 35 -6.81 -2.36 -6.76
CA SER A 35 -7.50 -2.94 -7.90
C SER A 35 -7.35 -4.46 -7.89
N ILE A 36 -8.46 -5.18 -8.14
CA ILE A 36 -8.49 -6.63 -8.40
C ILE A 36 -7.56 -7.01 -9.59
N ARG A 37 -7.17 -6.02 -10.42
CA ARG A 37 -6.21 -6.13 -11.52
C ARG A 37 -4.88 -5.42 -11.21
N ALA A 38 -4.47 -5.41 -9.95
CA ALA A 38 -3.13 -4.99 -9.59
C ALA A 38 -2.11 -5.86 -10.33
N VAL A 39 -1.32 -5.24 -11.20
CA VAL A 39 -0.30 -5.95 -11.97
C VAL A 39 0.92 -6.18 -11.08
N GLN A 40 1.49 -7.39 -11.14
CA GLN A 40 2.67 -7.74 -10.35
C GLN A 40 3.82 -6.77 -10.66
N ARG A 41 4.53 -6.27 -9.63
CA ARG A 41 5.75 -5.47 -9.83
C ARG A 41 6.68 -6.18 -10.82
N GLY A 42 7.06 -5.48 -11.89
CA GLY A 42 7.92 -6.01 -12.96
C GLY A 42 7.19 -6.55 -14.20
N SER A 43 5.86 -6.52 -14.26
CA SER A 43 5.09 -6.82 -15.46
C SER A 43 5.27 -5.77 -16.56
N PHE A 44 5.18 -6.19 -17.83
CA PHE A 44 5.12 -5.27 -18.97
C PHE A 44 3.66 -4.92 -19.35
N PRO A 45 3.36 -3.66 -19.73
CA PRO A 45 4.24 -2.49 -19.68
C PRO A 45 4.55 -2.09 -18.23
N ALA A 46 5.70 -1.46 -18.02
CA ALA A 46 5.96 -0.84 -16.74
C ALA A 46 4.95 0.32 -16.56
N VAL A 47 4.15 0.27 -15.48
CA VAL A 47 3.14 1.29 -15.17
C VAL A 47 3.44 1.90 -13.81
N ASN A 48 3.47 3.23 -13.76
CA ASN A 48 3.45 4.00 -12.52
C ASN A 48 2.04 4.57 -12.34
N VAL A 49 1.51 4.50 -11.11
CA VAL A 49 0.19 5.04 -10.77
C VAL A 49 0.35 6.00 -9.60
N GLY A 50 -0.15 7.22 -9.78
CA GLY A 50 -0.22 8.26 -8.75
C GLY A 50 -1.66 8.72 -8.54
N THR A 51 -1.93 9.29 -7.37
CA THR A 51 -3.24 9.86 -7.04
C THR A 51 -3.07 11.28 -6.53
N THR A 52 -3.85 12.20 -7.08
CA THR A 52 -4.07 13.53 -6.54
C THR A 52 -5.50 13.61 -5.99
N PRO A 53 -5.89 14.68 -5.26
CA PRO A 53 -7.27 14.84 -4.81
C PRO A 53 -8.30 14.86 -5.94
N ASP A 54 -7.90 15.34 -7.13
CA ASP A 54 -8.82 15.60 -8.24
C ASP A 54 -8.68 14.59 -9.39
N ALA A 55 -7.60 13.82 -9.43
CA ALA A 55 -7.30 12.92 -10.54
C ALA A 55 -6.47 11.68 -10.15
N ILE A 56 -6.57 10.65 -11.00
CA ILE A 56 -5.64 9.51 -11.01
C ILE A 56 -4.72 9.70 -12.19
N GLU A 57 -3.41 9.67 -11.93
CA GLU A 57 -2.38 9.81 -12.95
C GLU A 57 -1.78 8.43 -13.26
N ILE A 58 -1.85 8.02 -14.53
CA ILE A 58 -1.35 6.72 -14.98
C ILE A 58 -0.29 6.96 -16.05
N TYR A 59 0.93 6.51 -15.79
CA TYR A 59 2.03 6.56 -16.74
C TYR A 59 2.44 5.14 -17.14
N ALA A 60 2.25 4.80 -18.41
CA ALA A 60 2.61 3.50 -18.96
C ALA A 60 3.74 3.63 -19.98
N PHE A 61 4.79 2.80 -19.83
CA PHE A 61 5.83 2.69 -20.84
C PHE A 61 5.36 1.81 -21.99
N ALA A 62 4.99 2.42 -23.11
CA ALA A 62 4.40 1.76 -24.28
C ALA A 62 5.29 1.87 -25.53
N PRO A 63 6.43 1.15 -25.59
CA PRO A 63 7.32 1.18 -26.75
C PRO A 63 6.63 0.59 -27.98
N GLY A 64 6.75 1.28 -29.12
CA GLY A 64 6.19 0.82 -30.40
C GLY A 64 4.70 1.12 -30.61
N ILE A 65 4.05 1.82 -29.67
CA ILE A 65 2.69 2.36 -29.86
C ILE A 65 2.80 3.75 -30.49
N ASP A 66 2.04 3.98 -31.57
CA ASP A 66 1.83 5.32 -32.14
C ASP A 66 0.75 6.04 -31.32
N ALA A 67 1.03 7.30 -30.98
CA ALA A 67 0.16 8.12 -30.12
C ALA A 67 -0.85 8.97 -30.92
N ALA A 68 -0.82 8.89 -32.25
CA ALA A 68 -1.59 9.72 -33.18
C ALA A 68 -2.99 9.17 -33.50
#